data_AF-A0A3C0HE21-F1
#
_entry.id   AF-A0A3C0HE21-F1
#
_cell.length_a   1.000
_cell.length_b   1.000
_cell.length_c   1.000
_cell.angle_alpha   90.00
_cell.angle_beta   90.00
_cell.angle_gamma   90.00
#
_symmetry.space_group_name_H-M   'P 1'
#
loop_
_entity.id
_entity.type
_entity.pdbx_description
1 polymer ?
#
loop_
_entity_poly.entity_id
_entity_poly.type
_entity_poly.pdbx_seq_one_letter_code
_entity_poly.pdbx_strand_id
1 'polypeptide(L)'
;MPDIYCSHCGEPWDVGELHDTPGIAVGTMSYGDAAKAFMLYGCGIWIDRSEGDALVSCSAPIVSEHAAQRAARLHVISHHPEEWF
;
A
#
# COMPACT_ATOMS: atom_id res chain seq x y z
N MET A 1 10.85 -12.42 5.08
CA MET A 1 11.39 -11.38 4.20
C MET A 1 10.19 -10.55 3.80
N PRO A 2 10.19 -9.23 3.93
CA PRO A 2 9.03 -8.44 3.49
C PRO A 2 8.81 -8.61 2.00
N ASP A 3 7.55 -8.76 1.61
CA ASP A 3 7.16 -9.06 0.24
C ASP A 3 6.98 -7.79 -0.59
N ILE A 4 6.55 -6.69 0.05
CA ILE A 4 6.37 -5.39 -0.57
C ILE A 4 6.83 -4.26 0.35
N TYR A 5 7.06 -3.08 -0.24
CA TYR A 5 7.43 -1.87 0.50
C TYR A 5 6.52 -0.71 0.15
N CYS A 6 6.22 0.15 1.12
CA CYS A 6 5.48 1.37 0.87
C CYS A 6 6.33 2.37 0.08
N SER A 7 5.80 2.89 -1.04
CA SER A 7 6.49 3.89 -1.88
C SER A 7 6.63 5.27 -1.22
N HIS A 8 5.95 5.51 -0.10
CA HIS A 8 5.98 6.78 0.63
C HIS A 8 6.93 6.73 1.83
N CYS A 9 6.70 5.81 2.78
CA CYS A 9 7.50 5.71 4.01
C CYS A 9 8.63 4.66 3.93
N GLY A 10 8.61 3.76 2.94
CA GLY A 10 9.60 2.68 2.83
C GLY A 10 9.44 1.58 3.87
N GLU A 11 8.32 1.54 4.59
CA GLU A 11 8.02 0.46 5.52
C GLU A 11 7.80 -0.86 4.79
N PRO A 12 8.34 -1.97 5.33
CA PRO A 12 8.06 -3.31 4.85
C PRO A 12 6.63 -3.73 5.21
N TRP A 13 5.92 -4.29 4.23
CA TRP A 13 4.58 -4.85 4.40
C TRP A 13 4.50 -6.26 3.81
N ASP A 14 3.56 -7.05 4.31
CA ASP A 14 3.23 -8.37 3.75
C ASP A 14 2.20 -8.19 2.63
N VAL A 15 2.46 -8.80 1.47
CA VAL A 15 1.55 -8.73 0.32
C VAL A 15 0.19 -9.36 0.63
N GLY A 16 0.15 -10.32 1.55
CA GLY A 16 -1.07 -10.95 2.05
C GLY A 16 -2.02 -9.95 2.73
N GLU A 17 -1.51 -8.88 3.35
CA GLU A 17 -2.33 -7.86 4.01
C GLU A 17 -3.19 -7.05 3.03
N LEU A 18 -2.89 -7.11 1.72
CA LEU A 18 -3.74 -6.54 0.69
C LEU A 18 -5.11 -7.26 0.61
N HIS A 19 -5.19 -8.54 0.99
CA HIS A 19 -6.46 -9.27 1.07
C HIS A 19 -7.40 -8.75 2.17
N ASP A 20 -6.83 -8.15 3.22
CA ASP A 20 -7.56 -7.68 4.40
C ASP A 20 -7.79 -6.17 4.38
N THR A 21 -7.51 -5.50 3.25
CA THR A 21 -7.67 -4.05 3.14
C THR A 21 -9.15 -3.67 3.27
N PRO A 22 -9.53 -2.74 4.17
CA PRO A 22 -10.92 -2.33 4.34
C PRO A 22 -11.42 -1.59 3.09
N GLY A 23 -12.60 -2.01 2.61
CA GLY A 23 -13.34 -1.35 1.53
C GLY A 23 -13.95 -0.02 1.96
N ILE A 24 -14.41 0.78 1.00
CA ILE A 24 -14.97 2.12 1.22
C ILE A 24 -16.43 2.08 1.68
N ALA A 25 -17.21 1.06 1.31
CA ALA A 25 -18.64 0.98 1.60
C ALA A 25 -18.98 -0.09 2.66
N VAL A 26 -18.68 -1.35 2.39
CA VAL A 26 -18.85 -2.50 3.32
C VAL A 26 -17.93 -3.63 2.86
N GLY A 27 -17.23 -4.29 3.80
CA GLY A 27 -16.38 -5.45 3.52
C GLY A 27 -14.93 -5.11 3.14
N THR A 28 -14.18 -6.11 2.69
CA THR A 28 -12.79 -5.96 2.24
C THR A 28 -12.73 -5.55 0.76
N MET A 29 -11.71 -4.77 0.40
CA MET A 29 -11.41 -4.41 -0.97
C MET A 29 -10.91 -5.65 -1.73
N SER A 30 -11.17 -5.71 -3.05
CA SER A 30 -10.56 -6.76 -3.86
C SER A 30 -9.03 -6.61 -3.86
N TYR A 31 -8.30 -7.71 -3.91
CA TYR A 31 -6.83 -7.68 -3.90
C TYR A 31 -6.24 -6.77 -5.00
N GLY A 32 -6.82 -6.80 -6.20
CA GLY A 32 -6.37 -5.95 -7.30
C GLY A 32 -6.67 -4.46 -7.11
N ASP A 33 -7.76 -4.12 -6.42
CA ASP A 33 -8.07 -2.73 -6.08
C ASP A 33 -7.24 -2.25 -4.89
N ALA A 34 -6.98 -3.12 -3.91
CA ALA A 34 -6.08 -2.86 -2.80
C ALA A 34 -4.66 -2.60 -3.30
N ALA A 35 -4.17 -3.39 -4.27
CA ALA A 35 -2.90 -3.16 -4.95
C ALA A 35 -2.84 -1.78 -5.61
N LYS A 36 -3.88 -1.40 -6.37
CA LYS A 36 -3.95 -0.06 -6.99
C LYS A 36 -3.99 1.05 -5.96
N ALA A 37 -4.77 0.88 -4.90
CA ALA A 37 -4.84 1.83 -3.79
C ALA A 37 -3.48 1.93 -3.10
N PHE A 38 -2.77 0.83 -2.88
CA PHE A 38 -1.43 0.82 -2.30
C PHE A 38 -0.42 1.56 -3.16
N MET A 39 -0.47 1.43 -4.50
CA MET A 39 0.41 2.19 -5.38
C MET A 39 0.21 3.71 -5.28
N LEU A 40 -1.04 4.15 -5.06
CA LEU A 40 -1.41 5.57 -4.98
C LEU A 40 -1.20 6.15 -3.58
N TYR A 41 -1.72 5.46 -2.57
CA TYR A 41 -1.82 5.94 -1.20
C TYR A 41 -0.79 5.29 -0.26
N GLY A 42 -0.05 4.27 -0.69
CA GLY A 42 0.90 3.54 0.14
C GLY A 42 0.24 2.84 1.33
N CYS A 43 0.97 2.79 2.44
CA CYS A 43 0.52 2.25 3.72
C CYS A 43 -0.78 2.91 4.27
N GLY A 44 -1.14 4.09 3.74
CA GLY A 44 -2.31 4.85 4.18
C GLY A 44 -3.64 4.17 3.90
N ILE A 45 -3.66 3.12 3.06
CA ILE A 45 -4.85 2.32 2.79
C ILE A 45 -5.39 1.60 4.03
N TRP A 46 -4.53 1.32 5.02
CA TRP A 46 -4.86 0.64 6.28
C TRP A 46 -5.10 1.58 7.46
N ILE A 47 -4.90 2.89 7.29
CA ILE A 47 -5.21 3.85 8.35
C ILE A 47 -6.73 3.90 8.53
N ASP A 48 -7.15 3.80 9.79
CA ASP A 48 -8.56 3.76 10.17
C ASP A 48 -9.32 4.98 9.64
N ARG A 49 -10.37 4.73 8.84
CA ARG A 49 -11.12 5.74 8.07
C ARG A 49 -12.29 6.33 8.85
N SER A 50 -12.15 6.38 10.18
CA SER A 50 -13.25 6.71 11.10
C SER A 50 -13.89 8.09 10.88
N GLU A 51 -13.21 9.04 10.23
CA GLU A 51 -13.73 10.39 9.95
C GLU A 51 -14.06 10.70 8.48
N GLY A 52 -14.04 9.70 7.59
CA GLY A 52 -14.47 9.88 6.22
C GLY A 52 -14.05 8.75 5.31
N ASP A 53 -14.93 8.36 4.40
CA ASP A 53 -14.77 7.28 3.43
C ASP A 53 -13.60 7.45 2.43
N ALA A 54 -12.74 8.46 2.62
CA ALA A 54 -11.64 8.79 1.73
C ALA A 54 -10.36 8.04 2.12
N LEU A 55 -9.72 7.43 1.11
CA LEU A 55 -8.35 6.94 1.21
C LEU A 55 -7.38 8.11 1.40
N VAL A 56 -6.54 8.01 2.43
CA VAL A 56 -5.52 9.02 2.73
C VAL A 56 -4.15 8.47 2.34
N SER A 57 -3.34 9.28 1.69
CA SER A 57 -1.95 8.94 1.37
C SER A 57 -1.12 8.81 2.65
N CYS A 58 -0.26 7.79 2.69
CA CYS A 58 0.65 7.47 3.79
C CYS A 58 1.46 8.72 4.18
N SER A 59 1.23 9.22 5.40
CA SER A 59 1.91 10.38 5.99
C SER A 59 2.92 9.98 7.08
N ALA A 60 3.20 8.68 7.20
CA ALA A 60 4.15 8.13 8.15
C ALA A 60 5.58 8.64 7.87
N PRO A 61 6.42 8.78 8.91
CA PRO A 61 7.82 9.16 8.73
C PRO A 61 8.55 8.12 7.87
N ILE A 62 9.46 8.60 7.02
CA ILE A 62 10.26 7.73 6.15
C ILE A 62 11.18 6.86 7.01
N VAL A 63 10.95 5.55 7.00
CA VAL A 63 11.77 4.54 7.69
C VAL A 63 12.97 4.15 6.83
N SER A 64 12.79 4.06 5.51
CA SER A 64 13.86 3.74 4.57
C SER A 64 13.64 4.40 3.20
N GLU A 65 14.45 5.42 2.91
CA GLU A 65 14.37 6.14 1.64
C GLU A 65 14.69 5.24 0.44
N HIS A 66 15.69 4.36 0.57
CA HIS A 66 16.07 3.43 -0.49
C HIS A 66 14.92 2.45 -0.82
N ALA A 67 14.24 1.93 0.21
CA ALA A 67 13.10 1.04 0.01
C ALA A 67 11.91 1.77 -0.62
N ALA A 68 11.61 2.99 -0.16
CA ALA A 68 10.55 3.82 -0.73
C ALA A 68 10.77 4.12 -2.22
N GLN A 69 11.99 4.53 -2.59
CA GLN A 69 12.34 4.82 -3.98
C GLN A 69 12.29 3.57 -4.87
N ARG A 70 12.72 2.42 -4.35
CA ARG A 70 12.64 1.14 -5.07
C ARG A 70 11.19 0.73 -5.29
N ALA A 71 10.36 0.79 -4.25
CA ALA A 71 8.94 0.50 -4.33
C ALA A 71 8.24 1.41 -5.34
N ALA A 72 8.50 2.72 -5.30
CA ALA A 72 7.93 3.68 -6.24
C ALA A 72 8.25 3.33 -7.70
N ARG A 73 9.45 2.81 -8.00
CA ARG A 73 9.79 2.33 -9.34
C ARG A 73 9.06 1.03 -9.69
N LEU A 74 9.02 0.07 -8.78
CA LEU A 74 8.38 -1.23 -9.01
C LEU A 74 6.88 -1.09 -9.26
N HIS A 75 6.20 -0.21 -8.51
CA HIS A 75 4.79 0.13 -8.70
C HIS A 75 4.50 0.73 -10.09
N VAL A 76 5.47 1.41 -10.70
CA VAL A 76 5.33 1.96 -12.07
C VAL A 76 5.59 0.89 -13.13
N ILE A 77 6.46 -0.08 -12.84
CA ILE A 77 6.87 -1.13 -13.79
C ILE A 77 5.79 -2.21 -13.88
N SER A 78 5.20 -2.60 -12.76
CA SER A 78 4.18 -3.65 -12.70
C SER A 78 3.02 -3.27 -11.80
N HIS A 79 1.81 -3.63 -12.22
CA HIS A 79 0.60 -3.51 -11.40
C HIS A 79 0.33 -4.75 -10.55
N HIS A 80 1.23 -5.74 -10.60
CA HIS A 80 1.13 -7.02 -9.91
C HIS A 80 1.99 -6.99 -8.63
N PRO A 81 1.39 -6.99 -7.43
CA PRO A 81 2.14 -6.93 -6.17
C PRO A 81 3.15 -8.06 -5.97
N GLU A 82 2.84 -9.23 -6.54
CA GLU A 82 3.73 -10.39 -6.60
C GLU A 82 4.98 -10.18 -7.46
N GLU A 83 5.20 -9.00 -8.05
CA GLU A 83 6.42 -8.66 -8.79
C GLU A 83 7.23 -7.53 -8.11
N TRP A 84 6.83 -7.08 -6.91
CA TRP A 84 7.42 -5.94 -6.21
C TRP A 84 8.52 -6.29 -5.17
N PHE A 85 9.06 -7.51 -5.23
CA PHE A 85 10.15 -7.96 -4.35
C PHE A 85 11.54 -7.57 -4.82
#